data_AF-A0A7Y8ME83-F1
#
_entry.id   AF-A0A7Y8ME83-F1
#
_cell.length_a   1.000
_cell.length_b   1.000
_cell.length_c   1.000
_cell.angle_alpha   90.00
_cell.angle_beta   90.00
_cell.angle_gamma   90.00
#
_symmetry.space_group_name_H-M   'P 1'
#
loop_
_entity.id
_entity.type
_entity.pdbx_description
1 polymer ?
#
loop_
_entity_poly.entity_id
_entity_poly.type
_entity_poly.pdbx_seq_one_letter_code
_entity_poly.pdbx_strand_id
1 'polypeptide(L)' 'MLLAGQALVFVLALAGVAFFSVQALRFLGPALNPNRGLRARAAHAVAAAACLVGIVASAAAGFYGVGALLYISAR' A
#
# COMPACT_ATOMS: atom_id res chain seq x y z
N MET A 1 -21.38 -16.35 2.57
CA MET A 1 -19.92 -16.57 2.64
C MET A 1 -19.14 -15.68 1.67
N LEU A 2 -19.57 -15.56 0.40
CA LEU A 2 -18.93 -14.68 -0.60
C LEU A 2 -18.82 -13.20 -0.21
N LEU A 3 -19.88 -12.62 0.34
CA LEU A 3 -19.88 -11.22 0.81
C LEU A 3 -18.84 -10.98 1.92
N ALA A 4 -18.69 -11.94 2.83
CA ALA A 4 -17.69 -11.87 3.90
C ALA A 4 -16.26 -11.99 3.34
N GLY A 5 -16.05 -12.84 2.33
CA GLY A 5 -14.76 -12.95 1.64
C GLY A 5 -14.38 -11.66 0.90
N GLN A 6 -15.32 -11.05 0.18
CA GLN A 6 -15.11 -9.78 -0.52
C GLN A 6 -14.83 -8.64 0.47
N ALA A 7 -15.61 -8.55 1.55
CA ALA A 7 -15.40 -7.56 2.60
C ALA A 7 -14.01 -7.72 3.24
N LEU A 8 -13.58 -8.96 3.51
CA LEU A 8 -12.27 -9.21 4.11
C LEU A 8 -11.12 -8.83 3.18
N VAL A 9 -11.20 -9.17 1.89
CA VAL A 9 -10.20 -8.75 0.89
C VAL A 9 -10.14 -7.23 0.77
N PHE A 10 -11.29 -6.57 0.76
CA PHE A 10 -11.36 -5.11 0.68
C PHE A 10 -10.79 -4.43 1.92
N VAL A 11 -11.09 -4.94 3.12
CA VAL A 11 -10.55 -4.43 4.39
C VAL A 11 -9.04 -4.63 4.45
N LEU A 12 -8.51 -5.78 4.02
CA LEU A 12 -7.06 -6.01 3.95
C LEU A 12 -6.38 -5.06 2.96
N ALA A 13 -6.99 -4.84 1.80
CA ALA A 13 -6.47 -3.90 0.81
C ALA A 13 -6.40 -2.48 1.37
N LEU A 14 -7.47 -2.02 2.03
CA LEU A 14 -7.53 -0.73 2.72
C LEU A 14 -6.51 -0.61 3.85
N ALA A 15 -6.37 -1.66 4.68
CA ALA A 15 -5.41 -1.67 5.77
C ALA A 15 -3.97 -1.56 5.25
N GLY A 16 -3.66 -2.27 4.16
CA GLY A 16 -2.36 -2.15 3.49
C GLY A 16 -2.10 -0.74 2.96
N VAL A 17 -3.06 -0.15 2.24
CA VAL A 17 -2.96 1.23 1.75
C VAL A 17 -2.74 2.22 2.89
N ALA A 18 -3.53 2.12 3.97
CA ALA A 18 -3.39 2.99 5.14
C ALA A 18 -2.01 2.83 5.81
N PHE A 19 -1.57 1.59 6.03
CA PHE A 19 -0.29 1.27 6.65
C PHE A 19 0.89 1.84 5.87
N PHE A 20 0.92 1.64 4.55
CA PHE A 20 1.97 2.17 3.69
C PHE A 20 1.89 3.69 3.55
N SER A 21 0.71 4.30 3.61
CA SER A 21 0.56 5.76 3.59
C SER A 21 1.17 6.42 4.83
N VAL A 22 0.92 5.83 6.01
CA VAL A 22 1.51 6.30 7.29
C VAL A 22 3.03 6.16 7.26
N GLN A 23 3.56 5.06 6.75
CA GLN A 23 5.01 4.87 6.60
C GLN A 23 5.63 5.83 5.58
N ALA A 24 4.98 6.05 4.43
CA ALA A 24 5.44 7.00 3.43
C ALA A 24 5.61 8.39 4.04
N LEU A 25 4.63 8.87 4.82
CA LEU A 25 4.71 10.15 5.54
C LEU A 25 5.85 10.18 6.56
N ARG A 26 6.07 9.08 7.29
CA ARG A 26 7.20 8.97 8.25
C ARG A 26 8.57 9.05 7.56
N PHE A 27 8.70 8.55 6.34
CA PHE A 27 9.96 8.60 5.58
C PHE A 27 10.14 9.89 4.78
N LEU A 28 9.04 10.56 4.41
CA LEU A 28 9.07 11.79 3.61
C LEU A 28 9.72 12.97 4.35
N GLY A 29 9.39 13.19 5.63
CA GLY A 29 10.00 14.25 6.44
C GLY A 29 11.53 14.14 6.52
N PRO A 30 12.09 12.99 6.91
CA PRO A 30 13.52 12.68 6.83
C PRO A 30 14.18 12.90 5.47
N ALA A 31 13.47 12.57 4.38
CA ALA A 31 13.99 12.68 3.01
C ALA A 31 14.13 14.14 2.57
N LEU A 32 13.24 15.02 3.04
CA LEU A 32 13.24 16.44 2.69
C LEU A 32 14.13 17.30 3.60
N ASN A 33 14.65 16.75 4.70
CA ASN A 33 15.39 17.54 5.69
C ASN A 33 16.77 18.00 5.15
N PRO A 34 16.99 19.32 4.94
CA PRO A 34 18.22 19.87 4.40
C PRO A 34 19.47 19.72 5.29
N ASN A 35 19.29 19.30 6.55
CA ASN A 35 20.40 19.10 7.49
C ASN A 35 20.97 17.67 7.47
N ARG A 36 20.33 16.73 6.75
CA ARG A 36 20.83 15.35 6.63
C ARG A 36 21.73 15.18 5.40
N GLY A 37 22.74 14.32 5.49
CA GLY A 37 23.59 13.97 4.35
C GLY A 37 22.80 13.36 3.19
N LEU A 38 23.26 13.60 1.95
CA LEU A 38 22.61 13.15 0.71
C LEU A 38 22.29 11.65 0.69
N ARG A 39 23.20 10.80 1.17
CA ARG A 39 23.00 9.34 1.25
C ARG A 39 21.85 8.95 2.17
N ALA A 40 21.72 9.61 3.33
CA ALA A 40 20.64 9.35 4.27
C ALA A 40 19.29 9.78 3.70
N ARG A 41 19.23 10.92 2.99
CA ARG A 41 18.00 11.36 2.30
C ARG A 41 17.60 10.40 1.19
N ALA A 42 18.55 9.94 0.37
CA ALA A 42 18.30 8.99 -0.69
C ALA A 42 17.72 7.68 -0.13
N ALA A 43 18.27 7.15 0.96
CA ALA A 43 17.74 5.94 1.60
C ALA A 43 16.28 6.12 2.07
N HIS A 44 15.96 7.27 2.69
CA HIS A 44 14.59 7.57 3.09
C HIS A 44 13.64 7.81 1.91
N ALA A 45 14.12 8.44 0.83
CA ALA A 45 13.34 8.62 -0.40
C ALA A 45 13.03 7.27 -1.07
N VAL A 46 14.00 6.35 -1.11
CA VAL A 46 13.80 4.98 -1.61
C VAL A 46 12.79 4.23 -0.74
N ALA A 47 12.87 4.35 0.59
CA ALA A 47 11.89 3.75 1.50
C ALA A 47 10.48 4.33 1.27
N ALA A 48 10.35 5.64 1.07
CA ALA A 48 9.08 6.27 0.74
C ALA A 48 8.53 5.79 -0.62
N ALA A 49 9.39 5.64 -1.63
CA ALA A 49 9.02 5.09 -2.93
C ALA A 49 8.56 3.63 -2.83
N ALA A 50 9.23 2.81 -2.02
CA ALA A 50 8.81 1.43 -1.75
C ALA A 50 7.42 1.38 -1.08
N CYS A 51 7.12 2.32 -0.19
CA CYS A 51 5.77 2.45 0.39
C CYS A 51 4.72 2.81 -0.68
N LEU A 52 5.03 3.70 -1.62
CA LEU A 52 4.14 4.01 -2.75
C LEU A 52 3.85 2.78 -3.61
N VAL A 53 4.88 1.97 -3.91
CA VAL A 53 4.69 0.69 -4.61
C VAL A 53 3.81 -0.26 -3.80
N GLY A 54 4.00 -0.33 -2.48
CA GLY A 54 3.15 -1.10 -1.58
C GLY A 54 1.68 -0.67 -1.60
N ILE A 55 1.39 0.63 -1.65
CA ILE A 55 0.03 1.17 -1.80
C ILE A 55 -0.60 0.68 -3.11
N VAL A 56 0.10 0.83 -4.23
CA VAL A 56 -0.39 0.43 -5.55
C VAL A 56 -0.62 -1.07 -5.61
N ALA A 57 0.31 -1.87 -5.08
CA ALA A 57 0.19 -3.32 -5.02
C ALA A 57 -1.02 -3.75 -4.17
N SER A 58 -1.23 -3.11 -3.02
CA SER A 58 -2.36 -3.41 -2.13
C SER A 58 -3.71 -3.03 -2.75
N ALA A 59 -3.78 -1.87 -3.42
CA ALA A 59 -4.96 -1.44 -4.15
C ALA A 59 -5.28 -2.37 -5.34
N ALA A 60 -4.26 -2.75 -6.12
CA ALA A 60 -4.42 -3.69 -7.22
C ALA A 60 -4.88 -5.07 -6.71
N ALA A 61 -4.28 -5.60 -5.64
CA ALA A 61 -4.67 -6.86 -5.04
C ALA A 61 -6.13 -6.84 -4.55
N GLY A 62 -6.59 -5.72 -3.97
CA GLY A 62 -8.00 -5.55 -3.63
C GLY A 62 -8.92 -5.60 -4.85
N PHE A 63 -8.57 -4.88 -5.92
CA PHE A 63 -9.37 -4.81 -7.14
C PHE A 63 -9.47 -6.17 -7.85
N TYR A 64 -8.32 -6.83 -8.08
CA TYR A 64 -8.27 -8.15 -8.69
C TYR A 64 -8.86 -9.23 -7.78
N GLY A 65 -8.64 -9.15 -6.46
CA GLY A 65 -9.15 -10.12 -5.50
C GLY A 65 -10.68 -10.10 -5.41
N VAL A 66 -11.30 -8.92 -5.40
CA VAL A 66 -12.77 -8.79 -5.45
C VAL A 66 -13.31 -9.28 -6.81
N GLY A 67 -12.65 -8.93 -7.91
CA GLY A 67 -13.03 -9.40 -9.25
C GLY A 67 -12.95 -10.93 -9.39
N ALA A 68 -11.89 -11.56 -8.88
CA ALA A 68 -11.73 -13.01 -8.89
C ALA A 68 -12.82 -13.72 -8.06
N LEU A 69 -13.16 -13.17 -6.88
CA LEU A 69 -14.26 -13.70 -6.06
C LEU A 69 -15.60 -13.62 -6.79
N LEU A 70 -15.88 -12.51 -7.49
CA LEU A 70 -17.08 -12.34 -8.29
C LEU A 70 -17.11 -13.35 -9.46
N TYR A 71 -15.99 -13.51 -10.17
CA TYR A 71 -15.88 -14.47 -11.27
C TYR A 71 -16.13 -15.90 -10.81
N ILE A 72 -15.54 -16.32 -9.68
CA ILE A 72 -15.75 -17.66 -9.11
C ILE A 72 -17.21 -17.83 -8.68
N SER A 73 -17.86 -16.79 -8.16
CA SER A 73 -19.26 -16.87 -7.73
C SER A 73 -20.28 -16.89 -8.87
N ALA A 74 -19.90 -16.42 -10.05
CA ALA A 74 -20.75 -16.37 -11.23
C ALA A 74 -20.72 -17.67 -12.06
N ARG A 75 -19.91 -18.64 -11.64
CA ARG A 75 -19.72 -19.93 -12.30
C ARG A 75 -20.34 -21.05 -11.48
#